data_AF-A0A519IEV1-F1
#
_entry.id   AF-A0A519IEV1-F1
#
_cell.length_a   1.000
_cell.length_b   1.000
_cell.length_c   1.000
_cell.angle_alpha   90.00
_cell.angle_beta   90.00
_cell.angle_gamma   90.00
#
_symmetry.space_group_name_H-M   'P 1'
#
loop_
_entity.id
_entity.type
_entity.pdbx_description
1 polymer ?
#
loop_
_entity_poly.entity_id
_entity_poly.type
_entity_poly.pdbx_seq_one_letter_code
_entity_poly.pdbx_strand_id
1 'polypeptide(L)'
;EDGFVFCAFNNNHKMSEPVWRCWMRVLRQVPGSVLWLLADNPFAKANLTRVALEEGIAPERLVFAGRAQPADYMARFQLADLFLDTFPYNAGTTASDCLWMGTPILTRSGKTYISRMAGSLLTAVGLPDLITTTIEEYEQRAVQIGNQPARVASYKRYLAEHGHSSPLFDIPAIVRDIEREFERLALEARAKS
;
A
#
# COMPACT_ATOMS: atom_id res chain seq x y z
N GLU A 1 -13.80 13.61 15.03
CA GLU A 1 -12.85 13.60 13.90
C GLU A 1 -11.62 12.78 14.28
N ASP A 2 -11.82 11.56 14.80
CA ASP A 2 -10.79 10.85 15.59
C ASP A 2 -10.65 9.36 15.22
N GLY A 3 -11.15 8.98 14.04
CA GLY A 3 -11.15 7.59 13.56
C GLY A 3 -9.89 7.26 12.77
N PHE A 4 -9.35 6.06 12.95
CA PHE A 4 -8.21 5.57 12.17
C PHE A 4 -8.59 5.45 10.68
N VAL A 5 -7.78 6.02 9.78
CA VAL A 5 -8.07 6.03 8.34
C VAL A 5 -7.22 4.98 7.64
N PHE A 6 -7.80 3.82 7.35
CA PHE A 6 -7.23 2.92 6.35
C PHE A 6 -7.47 3.47 4.95
N CYS A 7 -6.52 3.35 4.03
CA CYS A 7 -6.72 3.71 2.63
C CYS A 7 -6.31 2.58 1.68
N ALA A 8 -6.97 2.51 0.53
CA ALA A 8 -6.57 1.67 -0.59
C ALA A 8 -6.98 2.33 -1.90
N PHE A 9 -6.07 3.11 -2.49
CA PHE A 9 -6.28 3.80 -3.77
C PHE A 9 -5.86 2.96 -4.99
N ASN A 10 -5.93 1.64 -4.84
CA ASN A 10 -5.68 0.70 -5.93
C ASN A 10 -6.87 0.66 -6.90
N ASN A 11 -6.59 0.34 -8.17
CA ASN A 11 -7.64 0.03 -9.13
C ASN A 11 -8.49 -1.15 -8.62
N ASN A 12 -9.81 -1.04 -8.75
CA ASN A 12 -10.77 -2.03 -8.24
C ASN A 12 -10.50 -3.48 -8.69
N HIS A 13 -9.98 -3.69 -9.90
CA HIS A 13 -9.70 -5.04 -10.42
C HIS A 13 -8.51 -5.73 -9.75
N LYS A 14 -7.67 -5.00 -9.00
CA LYS A 14 -6.57 -5.60 -8.21
C LYS A 14 -7.04 -6.23 -6.92
N MET A 15 -8.25 -5.87 -6.48
CA MET A 15 -8.82 -6.32 -5.22
C MET A 15 -9.62 -7.60 -5.43
N SER A 16 -9.16 -8.69 -4.81
CA SER A 16 -9.86 -9.96 -4.79
C SER A 16 -10.88 -10.02 -3.64
N GLU A 17 -11.89 -10.88 -3.77
CA GLU A 17 -12.88 -11.09 -2.71
C GLU A 17 -12.26 -11.50 -1.36
N PRO A 18 -11.26 -12.39 -1.28
CA PRO A 18 -10.62 -12.73 0.00
C PRO A 18 -9.99 -11.51 0.69
N VAL A 19 -9.34 -10.62 -0.07
CA VAL A 19 -8.75 -9.38 0.47
C VAL A 19 -9.84 -8.44 0.95
N TRP A 20 -10.92 -8.28 0.19
CA TRP A 20 -12.04 -7.43 0.61
C TRP A 20 -12.67 -7.92 1.92
N ARG A 21 -12.96 -9.22 2.04
CA ARG A 21 -13.50 -9.81 3.28
C ARG A 21 -12.52 -9.69 4.44
N CYS A 22 -11.22 -9.81 4.19
CA CYS A 22 -10.17 -9.53 5.18
C CYS A 22 -10.30 -8.09 5.69
N TRP A 23 -10.40 -7.08 4.82
CA TRP A 23 -10.57 -5.70 5.25
C TRP A 23 -11.86 -5.47 6.04
N MET A 24 -12.96 -6.16 5.73
CA MET A 24 -14.18 -6.08 6.54
C MET A 24 -13.95 -6.63 7.96
N ARG A 25 -13.21 -7.74 8.10
CA ARG A 25 -12.82 -8.26 9.42
C ARG A 25 -11.87 -7.32 10.17
N VAL A 26 -10.96 -6.63 9.48
CA VAL A 26 -10.12 -5.57 10.06
C VAL A 26 -10.99 -4.43 10.59
N LEU A 27 -11.91 -3.89 9.78
CA LEU A 27 -12.80 -2.81 10.20
C LEU A 27 -13.66 -3.22 11.40
N ARG A 28 -14.16 -4.46 11.45
CA ARG A 28 -14.91 -4.98 12.60
C ARG A 28 -14.10 -4.94 13.90
N GLN A 29 -12.80 -5.22 13.81
CA GLN A 29 -11.88 -5.30 14.96
C GLN A 29 -11.19 -3.98 15.31
N VAL A 30 -11.38 -2.93 14.51
CA VAL A 30 -10.87 -1.58 14.76
C VAL A 30 -12.05 -0.60 14.77
N PRO A 31 -12.78 -0.48 15.89
CA PRO A 31 -13.95 0.38 16.00
C PRO A 31 -13.63 1.85 15.65
N GLY A 32 -14.58 2.55 15.02
CA GLY A 32 -14.41 3.95 14.63
C GLY A 32 -13.48 4.20 13.43
N SER A 33 -12.77 3.18 12.93
CA SER A 33 -11.96 3.33 11.72
C SER A 33 -12.81 3.39 10.44
N VAL A 34 -12.26 3.99 9.39
CA VAL A 34 -12.87 4.02 8.05
C VAL A 34 -11.90 3.43 7.03
N LEU A 35 -12.46 2.98 5.90
CA LEU A 35 -11.70 2.55 4.74
C LEU A 35 -11.95 3.51 3.57
N TRP A 36 -10.89 4.21 3.18
CA TRP A 36 -10.92 5.19 2.10
C TRP A 36 -10.44 4.58 0.78
N LEU A 37 -11.33 4.49 -0.19
CA LEU A 37 -11.16 3.76 -1.43
C LEU A 37 -11.22 4.68 -2.64
N LEU A 38 -10.57 4.27 -3.72
CA LEU A 38 -10.83 4.86 -5.04
C LEU A 38 -12.03 4.15 -5.68
N ALA A 39 -13.14 4.86 -5.91
CA ALA A 39 -14.26 4.32 -6.67
C ALA A 39 -14.23 4.83 -8.12
N ASP A 40 -13.56 4.08 -9.00
CA ASP A 40 -13.50 4.44 -10.41
C ASP A 40 -14.82 4.22 -11.17
N ASN A 41 -15.75 3.42 -10.64
CA ASN A 41 -17.04 3.20 -11.30
C ASN A 41 -18.20 2.90 -10.32
N PRO A 42 -19.46 3.20 -10.71
CA PRO A 42 -20.63 3.00 -9.86
C PRO A 42 -20.89 1.53 -9.49
N PHE A 43 -20.59 0.58 -10.38
CA PHE A 43 -20.86 -0.85 -10.15
C PHE A 43 -19.97 -1.42 -9.05
N ALA A 44 -18.67 -1.07 -9.06
CA ALA A 44 -17.73 -1.43 -8.02
C ALA A 44 -18.17 -0.84 -6.68
N LYS A 45 -18.50 0.46 -6.64
CA LYS A 45 -19.00 1.11 -5.41
C LYS A 45 -20.22 0.39 -4.84
N ALA A 46 -21.22 0.08 -5.68
CA ALA A 46 -22.42 -0.63 -5.26
C ALA A 46 -22.10 -2.04 -4.73
N ASN A 47 -21.26 -2.79 -5.45
CA ASN A 47 -20.91 -4.15 -5.06
C ASN A 47 -20.10 -4.20 -3.74
N LEU A 48 -19.13 -3.30 -3.58
CA LEU A 48 -18.33 -3.20 -2.35
C LEU A 48 -19.21 -2.84 -1.14
N THR A 49 -20.13 -1.89 -1.33
CA THR A 49 -21.08 -1.50 -0.27
C THR A 49 -21.99 -2.66 0.12
N ARG A 50 -22.52 -3.41 -0.87
CA ARG A 50 -23.36 -4.59 -0.62
C ARG A 50 -22.61 -5.65 0.19
N VAL A 51 -21.40 -6.01 -0.22
CA VAL A 51 -20.61 -7.05 0.48
C VAL A 51 -20.20 -6.58 1.88
N ALA A 52 -19.92 -5.29 2.08
CA ALA A 52 -19.65 -4.74 3.40
C ALA A 52 -20.86 -4.86 4.34
N LEU A 53 -22.07 -4.57 3.84
CA LEU A 53 -23.31 -4.76 4.59
C LEU A 53 -23.53 -6.23 4.97
N GLU A 54 -23.27 -7.17 4.06
CA GLU A 54 -23.33 -8.61 4.33
C GLU A 54 -22.34 -9.04 5.41
N GLU A 55 -21.21 -8.35 5.52
CA GLU A 55 -20.21 -8.52 6.57
C GLU A 55 -20.49 -7.69 7.83
N GLY A 56 -21.66 -7.03 7.92
CA GLY A 56 -22.06 -6.24 9.08
C GLY A 56 -21.27 -4.95 9.27
N ILE A 57 -20.67 -4.41 8.21
CA ILE A 57 -19.97 -3.12 8.22
C ILE A 57 -20.90 -2.04 7.68
N ALA A 58 -21.09 -1.00 8.49
CA ALA A 58 -21.91 0.16 8.13
C ALA A 58 -21.34 0.88 6.88
N PRO A 59 -22.16 1.22 5.87
CA PRO A 59 -21.71 1.87 4.64
C PRO A 59 -20.93 3.17 4.86
N GLU A 60 -21.24 3.89 5.93
CA GLU A 60 -20.60 5.16 6.32
C GLU A 60 -19.12 4.98 6.66
N ARG A 61 -18.69 3.75 6.96
CA ARG A 61 -17.27 3.41 7.17
C ARG A 61 -16.51 3.20 5.86
N LEU A 62 -17.19 3.18 4.72
CA LEU A 62 -16.58 3.14 3.40
C LEU A 62 -16.63 4.54 2.77
N VAL A 63 -15.48 5.18 2.70
CA VAL A 63 -15.35 6.49 2.06
C VAL A 63 -14.85 6.26 0.63
N PHE A 64 -15.57 6.78 -0.36
CA PHE A 64 -15.20 6.63 -1.76
C PHE A 64 -14.71 7.95 -2.33
N ALA A 65 -13.41 8.04 -2.61
CA ALA A 65 -12.78 9.16 -3.28
C ALA A 65 -13.09 9.11 -4.79
N GLY A 66 -13.44 10.26 -5.36
CA GLY A 66 -13.43 10.47 -6.81
C GLY A 66 -12.01 10.70 -7.33
N ARG A 67 -11.86 10.76 -8.66
CA ARG A 67 -10.60 11.15 -9.29
C ARG A 67 -10.19 12.56 -8.86
N ALA A 68 -8.88 12.77 -8.77
CA ALA A 68 -8.28 14.02 -8.32
C ALA A 68 -7.21 14.45 -9.30
N GLN A 69 -6.84 15.73 -9.27
CA GLN A 69 -5.63 16.18 -9.92
C GLN A 69 -4.40 15.56 -9.23
N PRO A 70 -3.25 15.41 -9.91
CA PRO A 70 -2.09 14.72 -9.36
C PRO A 70 -1.64 15.25 -7.98
N ALA A 71 -1.62 16.57 -7.79
CA ALA A 71 -1.24 17.17 -6.50
C ALA A 71 -2.21 16.78 -5.36
N ASP A 72 -3.51 16.84 -5.62
CA ASP A 72 -4.54 16.45 -4.65
C ASP A 72 -4.48 14.94 -4.36
N TYR A 73 -4.25 14.12 -5.38
CA TYR A 73 -4.05 12.67 -5.21
C TYR A 73 -2.88 12.38 -4.26
N MET A 74 -1.74 13.06 -4.45
CA MET A 74 -0.58 12.91 -3.58
C MET A 74 -0.88 13.37 -2.15
N ALA A 75 -1.51 14.54 -1.98
CA ALA A 75 -1.84 15.09 -0.66
C ALA A 75 -2.78 14.19 0.15
N ARG A 76 -3.66 13.43 -0.51
CA ARG A 76 -4.58 12.48 0.17
C ARG A 76 -3.86 11.40 0.97
N PHE A 77 -2.67 10.96 0.54
CA PHE A 77 -1.94 9.93 1.29
C PHE A 77 -1.64 10.40 2.71
N GLN A 78 -1.25 11.65 2.90
CA GLN A 78 -0.89 12.21 4.21
C GLN A 78 -2.05 12.20 5.22
N LEU A 79 -3.28 12.18 4.72
CA LEU A 79 -4.51 12.11 5.54
C LEU A 79 -4.84 10.68 5.96
N ALA A 80 -4.24 9.66 5.34
CA ALA A 80 -4.43 8.27 5.72
C ALA A 80 -3.42 7.84 6.79
N ASP A 81 -3.81 6.88 7.63
CA ASP A 81 -2.95 6.32 8.68
C ASP A 81 -2.18 5.10 8.21
N LEU A 82 -2.84 4.23 7.44
CA LEU A 82 -2.21 3.03 6.88
C LEU A 82 -2.81 2.70 5.52
N PHE A 83 -1.95 2.51 4.51
CA PHE A 83 -2.36 1.98 3.23
C PHE A 83 -2.46 0.45 3.30
N LEU A 84 -3.59 -0.11 2.87
CA LEU A 84 -3.83 -1.54 2.77
C LEU A 84 -3.61 -2.00 1.32
N ASP A 85 -2.56 -2.77 1.10
CA ASP A 85 -2.23 -3.26 -0.24
C ASP A 85 -3.12 -4.42 -0.69
N THR A 86 -3.26 -4.59 -2.00
CA THR A 86 -4.04 -5.65 -2.63
C THR A 86 -3.20 -6.89 -2.93
N PHE A 87 -3.86 -8.05 -3.07
CA PHE A 87 -3.26 -9.33 -3.43
C PHE A 87 -4.21 -10.09 -4.39
N PRO A 88 -3.68 -10.79 -5.43
CA PRO A 88 -2.28 -11.10 -5.73
C PRO A 88 -1.53 -10.01 -6.50
N TYR A 89 -2.20 -8.93 -6.87
CA TYR A 89 -1.58 -7.82 -7.58
C TYR A 89 -1.34 -6.67 -6.60
N ASN A 90 -0.09 -6.46 -6.20
CA ASN A 90 0.29 -5.38 -5.30
C ASN A 90 0.25 -4.00 -5.98
N ALA A 91 0.20 -2.97 -5.15
CA ALA A 91 0.59 -1.63 -5.53
C ALA A 91 2.07 -1.61 -5.95
N GLY A 92 2.35 -0.90 -7.04
CA GLY A 92 3.70 -0.61 -7.54
C GLY A 92 3.94 0.89 -7.43
N THR A 93 3.52 1.64 -8.45
CA THR A 93 3.56 3.11 -8.46
C THR A 93 2.83 3.72 -7.26
N THR A 94 1.58 3.30 -6.99
CA THR A 94 0.81 3.78 -5.83
C THR A 94 1.52 3.53 -4.49
N ALA A 95 2.27 2.44 -4.36
CA ALA A 95 3.04 2.16 -3.15
C ALA A 95 4.25 3.09 -3.04
N SER A 96 4.94 3.35 -4.16
CA SER A 96 6.02 4.34 -4.24
C SER A 96 5.52 5.75 -3.86
N ASP A 97 4.38 6.17 -4.41
CA ASP A 97 3.74 7.46 -4.11
C ASP A 97 3.35 7.57 -2.62
N CYS A 98 2.74 6.51 -2.09
CA CYS A 98 2.32 6.42 -0.69
C CYS A 98 3.51 6.58 0.27
N LEU A 99 4.61 5.86 -0.01
CA LEU A 99 5.83 5.93 0.78
C LEU A 99 6.52 7.28 0.64
N TRP A 100 6.54 7.86 -0.58
CA TRP A 100 7.07 9.20 -0.83
C TRP A 100 6.35 10.27 -0.02
N MET A 101 5.02 10.15 0.11
CA MET A 101 4.19 11.03 0.93
C MET A 101 4.23 10.72 2.43
N GLY A 102 5.08 9.78 2.87
CA GLY A 102 5.31 9.48 4.27
C GLY A 102 4.23 8.60 4.92
N THR A 103 3.41 7.92 4.12
CA THR A 103 2.34 7.05 4.63
C THR A 103 2.78 5.58 4.58
N PRO A 104 2.71 4.84 5.70
CA PRO A 104 3.10 3.43 5.70
C PRO A 104 2.10 2.59 4.89
N ILE A 105 2.61 1.54 4.25
CA ILE A 105 1.83 0.57 3.49
C ILE A 105 2.03 -0.83 4.07
N LEU A 106 0.94 -1.53 4.36
CA LEU A 106 0.95 -2.94 4.75
C LEU A 106 0.68 -3.79 3.50
N THR A 107 1.55 -4.76 3.23
CA THR A 107 1.41 -5.65 2.07
C THR A 107 1.55 -7.12 2.41
N ARG A 108 0.99 -7.97 1.55
CA ARG A 108 1.20 -9.41 1.55
C ARG A 108 2.06 -9.79 0.35
N SER A 109 3.26 -10.31 0.63
CA SER A 109 4.16 -10.83 -0.39
C SER A 109 3.88 -12.29 -0.75
N GLY A 110 3.71 -12.56 -2.04
CA GLY A 110 3.56 -13.91 -2.59
C GLY A 110 4.85 -14.43 -3.24
N LYS A 111 4.67 -15.36 -4.19
CA LYS A 111 5.75 -16.01 -4.95
C LYS A 111 5.95 -15.44 -6.35
N THR A 112 5.04 -14.59 -6.82
CA THR A 112 5.09 -14.00 -8.17
C THR A 112 5.64 -12.59 -8.12
N TYR A 113 6.19 -12.09 -9.22
CA TYR A 113 6.68 -10.71 -9.30
C TYR A 113 5.61 -9.67 -8.89
N ILE A 114 4.40 -9.78 -9.44
CA ILE A 114 3.30 -8.84 -9.19
C ILE A 114 2.81 -8.84 -7.73
N SER A 115 3.07 -9.92 -6.99
CA SER A 115 2.72 -10.05 -5.57
C SER A 115 3.91 -9.73 -4.65
N ARG A 116 4.98 -9.13 -5.17
CA ARG A 116 6.18 -8.78 -4.37
C ARG A 116 6.64 -7.34 -4.58
N MET A 117 5.95 -6.56 -5.41
CA MET A 117 6.35 -5.19 -5.73
C MET A 117 6.40 -4.32 -4.47
N ALA A 118 5.29 -4.19 -3.74
CA ALA A 118 5.26 -3.41 -2.50
C ALA A 118 6.22 -3.95 -1.43
N GLY A 119 6.41 -5.27 -1.34
CA GLY A 119 7.39 -5.88 -0.43
C GLY A 119 8.83 -5.47 -0.75
N SER A 120 9.19 -5.38 -2.04
CA SER A 120 10.50 -4.87 -2.47
C SER A 120 10.69 -3.41 -2.08
N LEU A 121 9.66 -2.57 -2.27
CA LEU A 121 9.71 -1.14 -1.91
C LEU A 121 9.84 -0.95 -0.39
N LEU A 122 9.10 -1.73 0.40
CA LEU A 122 9.20 -1.71 1.87
C LEU A 122 10.57 -2.16 2.37
N THR A 123 11.19 -3.13 1.70
CA THR A 123 12.57 -3.53 2.00
C THR A 123 13.54 -2.39 1.70
N ALA A 124 13.40 -1.74 0.54
CA ALA A 124 14.26 -0.63 0.13
C ALA A 124 14.11 0.61 1.03
N VAL A 125 12.90 0.89 1.55
CA VAL A 125 12.65 2.02 2.46
C VAL A 125 12.97 1.69 3.93
N GLY A 126 13.34 0.45 4.26
CA GLY A 126 13.73 0.05 5.61
C GLY A 126 12.58 -0.33 6.55
N LEU A 127 11.41 -0.71 6.01
CA LEU A 127 10.22 -1.14 6.76
C LEU A 127 9.78 -2.59 6.44
N PRO A 128 10.66 -3.59 6.57
CA PRO A 128 10.33 -4.99 6.25
C PRO A 128 9.26 -5.58 7.20
N ASP A 129 9.02 -4.96 8.34
CA ASP A 129 8.02 -5.38 9.32
C ASP A 129 6.58 -5.14 8.85
N LEU A 130 6.37 -4.37 7.78
CA LEU A 130 5.08 -4.18 7.10
C LEU A 130 4.85 -5.17 5.95
N ILE A 131 5.72 -6.18 5.81
CA ILE A 131 5.59 -7.25 4.83
C ILE A 131 5.08 -8.51 5.53
N THR A 132 3.92 -9.00 5.11
CA THR A 132 3.35 -10.27 5.56
C THR A 132 3.36 -11.30 4.43
N THR A 133 3.06 -12.56 4.72
CA THR A 133 3.12 -13.66 3.73
C THR A 133 1.81 -14.43 3.61
N THR A 134 0.97 -14.41 4.65
CA THR A 134 -0.36 -15.01 4.66
C THR A 134 -1.45 -13.96 4.81
N ILE A 135 -2.70 -14.33 4.51
CA ILE A 135 -3.82 -13.40 4.68
C ILE A 135 -4.17 -13.21 6.16
N GLU A 136 -3.94 -14.24 6.99
CA GLU A 136 -4.13 -14.21 8.43
C GLU A 136 -3.13 -13.27 9.09
N GLU A 137 -1.86 -13.33 8.71
CA GLU A 137 -0.81 -12.45 9.20
C GLU A 137 -1.08 -10.99 8.78
N TYR A 138 -1.48 -10.80 7.52
CA TYR A 138 -1.90 -9.49 7.01
C TYR A 138 -3.04 -8.89 7.84
N GLU A 139 -4.10 -9.66 8.10
CA GLU A 139 -5.23 -9.22 8.90
C GLU A 139 -4.82 -8.85 10.33
N GLN A 140 -4.09 -9.75 11.01
CA GLN A 140 -3.62 -9.54 12.37
C GLN A 140 -2.76 -8.28 12.48
N ARG A 141 -1.87 -8.06 11.51
CA ARG A 141 -1.01 -6.88 11.47
C ARG A 141 -1.82 -5.60 11.24
N ALA A 142 -2.79 -5.62 10.34
CA ALA A 142 -3.67 -4.47 10.09
C ALA A 142 -4.46 -4.09 11.35
N VAL A 143 -5.02 -5.07 12.06
CA VAL A 143 -5.74 -4.86 13.32
C VAL A 143 -4.82 -4.33 14.42
N GLN A 144 -3.61 -4.90 14.55
CA GLN A 144 -2.63 -4.46 15.53
C GLN A 144 -2.24 -2.99 15.31
N ILE A 145 -1.97 -2.61 14.06
CA ILE A 145 -1.60 -1.23 13.72
C ILE A 145 -2.81 -0.29 13.92
N GLY A 146 -4.00 -0.69 13.46
CA GLY A 146 -5.24 0.09 13.58
C GLY A 146 -5.63 0.42 15.01
N ASN A 147 -5.33 -0.47 15.96
CA ASN A 147 -5.57 -0.26 17.38
C ASN A 147 -4.39 0.41 18.12
N GLN A 148 -3.31 0.80 17.42
CA GLN A 148 -2.12 1.40 18.02
C GLN A 148 -1.68 2.68 17.27
N PRO A 149 -2.33 3.83 17.50
CA PRO A 149 -2.00 5.10 16.84
C PRO A 149 -0.53 5.52 16.99
N ALA A 150 0.09 5.22 18.14
CA ALA A 150 1.50 5.50 18.39
C ALA A 150 2.44 4.76 17.42
N ARG A 151 2.07 3.54 16.99
CA ARG A 151 2.86 2.76 16.05
C ARG A 151 2.84 3.39 14.65
N VAL A 152 1.68 3.84 14.19
CA VAL A 152 1.56 4.59 12.93
C VAL A 152 2.34 5.89 12.99
N ALA A 153 2.23 6.65 14.08
CA ALA A 153 3.00 7.88 14.27
C ALA A 153 4.52 7.61 14.19
N SER A 154 4.98 6.48 14.73
CA SER A 154 6.38 6.05 14.60
C SER A 154 6.77 5.75 13.16
N TYR A 155 5.94 5.04 12.38
CA TYR A 155 6.23 4.78 10.96
C TYR A 155 6.25 6.07 10.13
N LYS A 156 5.26 6.95 10.34
CA LYS A 156 5.18 8.25 9.64
C LYS A 156 6.42 9.11 9.97
N ARG A 157 6.85 9.13 11.25
CA ARG A 157 8.09 9.82 11.65
C ARG A 157 9.32 9.22 10.99
N TYR A 158 9.45 7.89 11.01
CA TYR A 158 10.56 7.19 10.35
C TYR A 158 10.62 7.52 8.85
N LEU A 159 9.49 7.48 8.14
CA LEU A 159 9.44 7.83 6.72
C LEU A 159 9.78 9.30 6.46
N ALA A 160 9.37 10.21 7.34
CA ALA A 160 9.74 11.63 7.24
C ALA A 160 11.25 11.86 7.45
N GLU A 161 11.87 11.13 8.39
CA GLU A 161 13.29 11.29 8.74
C GLU A 161 14.22 10.53 7.77
N HIS A 162 13.80 9.35 7.29
CA HIS A 162 14.67 8.42 6.57
C HIS A 162 14.16 8.00 5.20
N GLY A 163 12.86 8.13 4.92
CA GLY A 163 12.23 7.63 3.71
C GLY A 163 12.88 8.19 2.44
N HIS A 164 13.00 9.52 2.35
CA HIS A 164 13.57 10.20 1.17
C HIS A 164 15.07 9.96 0.98
N SER A 165 15.79 9.61 2.05
CA SER A 165 17.20 9.21 1.99
C SER A 165 17.42 7.73 1.71
N SER A 166 16.36 6.94 1.60
CA SER A 166 16.47 5.50 1.38
C SER A 166 16.91 5.18 -0.06
N PRO A 167 17.49 3.99 -0.29
CA PRO A 167 17.84 3.51 -1.63
C PRO A 167 16.67 3.55 -2.64
N LEU A 168 15.42 3.50 -2.16
CA LEU A 168 14.25 3.58 -3.03
C LEU A 168 14.16 4.91 -3.80
N PHE A 169 14.63 6.01 -3.20
CA PHE A 169 14.49 7.36 -3.76
C PHE A 169 15.83 8.02 -4.12
N ASP A 170 16.95 7.30 -4.01
CA ASP A 170 18.25 7.75 -4.51
C ASP A 170 18.36 7.52 -6.02
N ILE A 171 17.73 8.43 -6.79
CA ILE A 171 17.76 8.38 -8.26
C ILE A 171 19.21 8.37 -8.81
N PRO A 172 20.14 9.23 -8.32
CA PRO A 172 21.53 9.16 -8.76
C PRO A 172 22.19 7.78 -8.55
N ALA A 173 21.94 7.10 -7.43
CA ALA A 173 22.46 5.75 -7.22
C ALA A 173 21.84 4.73 -8.17
N ILE A 174 20.52 4.79 -8.37
CA ILE A 174 19.80 3.91 -9.30
C ILE A 174 20.38 4.05 -10.72
N VAL A 175 20.62 5.28 -11.19
CA VAL A 175 21.22 5.53 -12.51
C VAL A 175 22.60 4.90 -12.61
N ARG A 176 23.48 5.15 -11.63
CA ARG A 176 24.84 4.57 -11.61
C ARG A 176 24.82 3.04 -11.61
N ASP A 177 23.91 2.43 -10.87
CA ASP A 177 23.78 0.98 -10.80
C ASP A 177 23.31 0.38 -12.13
N ILE A 178 22.35 1.02 -12.79
CA ILE A 178 21.88 0.61 -14.13
C ILE A 178 22.98 0.75 -15.17
N GLU A 179 23.68 1.88 -15.20
CA GLU A 179 24.80 2.12 -16.13
C GLU A 179 25.88 1.07 -15.98
N ARG A 180 26.28 0.75 -14.73
CA ARG A 180 27.27 -0.29 -14.44
C ARG A 180 26.85 -1.66 -14.97
N GLU A 181 25.60 -2.06 -14.76
CA GLU A 181 25.12 -3.36 -15.23
C GLU A 181 24.99 -3.40 -16.76
N PHE A 182 24.54 -2.32 -17.39
CA PHE A 182 24.47 -2.25 -18.85
C PHE A 182 25.85 -2.28 -19.50
N GLU A 183 26.83 -1.57 -18.94
CA GLU A 183 28.22 -1.62 -19.41
C GLU A 183 28.79 -3.03 -19.30
N ARG A 184 28.61 -3.69 -18.15
CA ARG A 184 29.05 -5.09 -17.95
C ARG A 184 28.45 -6.03 -18.99
N LEU A 185 27.13 -5.96 -19.21
CA LEU A 185 26.43 -6.80 -20.19
C LEU A 185 26.91 -6.54 -21.62
N ALA A 186 27.15 -5.27 -21.98
CA ALA A 186 27.64 -4.90 -23.31
C ALA A 186 29.07 -5.42 -23.56
N LEU A 187 29.96 -5.30 -22.57
CA LEU A 187 31.34 -5.82 -22.66
C LEU A 187 31.35 -7.36 -22.77
N GLU A 188 30.52 -8.05 -21.98
CA GLU A 188 30.38 -9.51 -22.05
C GLU A 188 29.85 -9.99 -23.41
N ALA A 189 28.89 -9.27 -24.00
CA ALA A 189 28.35 -9.59 -25.31
C ALA A 189 29.42 -9.42 -26.40
N ARG A 190 30.22 -8.34 -26.34
CA ARG A 190 31.31 -8.07 -27.29
C ARG A 190 32.46 -9.07 -27.19
N ALA A 191 32.75 -9.60 -26.00
CA ALA A 191 33.79 -10.62 -25.83
C ALA A 191 33.40 -11.99 -26.42
N LYS A 192 32.11 -12.23 -26.70
CA LYS A 192 31.58 -13.47 -27.27
C LYS A 192 31.39 -13.41 -28.79
N SER A 193 31.52 -12.23 -29.40
CA SER A 193 31.46 -11.99 -30.85
C SER A 193 32.85 -11.96 -31.47
#